data_AF-A0A811RP55-F1
#
_entry.id   AF-A0A811RP55-F1
#
_cell.length_a   1.000
_cell.length_b   1.000
_cell.length_c   1.000
_cell.angle_alpha   90.00
_cell.angle_beta   90.00
_cell.angle_gamma   90.00
#
_symmetry.space_group_name_H-M   'P 1'
#
loop_
_entity.id
_entity.type
_entity.pdbx_description
1 polymer ?
#
loop_
_entity_poly.entity_id
_entity_poly.type
_entity_poly.pdbx_seq_one_letter_code
_entity_poly.pdbx_strand_id
1 'polypeptide(L)'
;MQPTTKSDGYSFGVVLLELVTGRLPILHSPQPTSVIQWTRQHLAGVVDASMGGDHDVNSVWKATEIALQCTEQASAQRPTMTDVVAQLLECLDLEKGRTGGDANKSFFSNRDSGDKTLGYNAHVANQSTDVSQSSAFEMMPMMATCPATR
;
A
#
# COMPACT_ATOMS: atom_id res chain seq x y z
N MET A 1 23.21 -7.02 -16.03
CA MET A 1 22.43 -6.56 -14.86
C MET A 1 22.69 -7.53 -13.72
N GLN A 2 23.06 -7.07 -12.53
CA GLN A 2 23.15 -7.92 -11.34
C GLN A 2 21.85 -7.80 -10.55
N PRO A 3 21.24 -8.91 -10.12
CA PRO A 3 20.10 -8.86 -9.22
C PRO A 3 20.53 -8.28 -7.86
N THR A 4 19.71 -7.40 -7.32
CA THR A 4 19.88 -6.75 -6.02
C THR A 4 18.57 -6.86 -5.26
N THR A 5 18.60 -6.84 -3.94
CA THR A 5 17.37 -6.86 -3.13
C THR A 5 16.39 -5.74 -3.51
N LYS A 6 16.89 -4.60 -3.99
CA LYS A 6 16.08 -3.46 -4.44
C LYS A 6 15.52 -3.64 -5.87
N SER A 7 16.19 -4.39 -6.75
CA SER A 7 15.61 -4.77 -8.05
C SER A 7 14.55 -5.85 -7.87
N ASP A 8 14.78 -6.79 -6.95
CA ASP A 8 13.83 -7.86 -6.64
C ASP A 8 12.54 -7.26 -6.03
N GLY A 9 12.66 -6.26 -5.16
CA GLY A 9 11.51 -5.49 -4.65
C GLY A 9 10.74 -4.74 -5.75
N TYR A 10 11.43 -4.18 -6.75
CA TYR A 10 10.77 -3.55 -7.89
C TYR A 10 9.97 -4.55 -8.71
N SER A 11 10.61 -5.67 -9.08
CA SER A 11 9.95 -6.73 -9.84
C SER A 11 8.76 -7.32 -9.08
N PHE A 12 8.89 -7.49 -7.77
CA PHE A 12 7.78 -7.89 -6.91
C PHE A 12 6.62 -6.88 -6.97
N GLY A 13 6.92 -5.58 -6.89
CA GLY A 13 5.90 -4.52 -7.00
C GLY A 13 5.14 -4.55 -8.32
N VAL A 14 5.82 -4.82 -9.44
CA VAL A 14 5.16 -4.98 -10.75
C VAL A 14 4.20 -6.17 -10.73
N VAL A 15 4.66 -7.33 -10.24
CA VAL A 15 3.82 -8.53 -10.15
C VAL A 15 2.63 -8.31 -9.23
N LEU A 16 2.81 -7.61 -8.10
CA LEU A 16 1.71 -7.28 -7.19
C LEU A 16 0.67 -6.38 -7.87
N LEU A 17 1.09 -5.41 -8.70
CA LEU A 17 0.16 -4.61 -9.50
C LEU A 17 -0.57 -5.46 -10.56
N GLU A 18 0.11 -6.39 -11.22
CA GLU A 18 -0.55 -7.32 -12.17
C GLU A 18 -1.65 -8.13 -11.48
N LEU A 19 -1.37 -8.63 -10.26
CA LEU A 19 -2.34 -9.39 -9.47
C LEU A 19 -3.54 -8.53 -9.04
N VAL A 20 -3.29 -7.32 -8.53
CA VAL A 20 -4.36 -6.42 -8.09
C VAL A 20 -5.24 -5.99 -9.26
N THR A 21 -4.61 -5.74 -10.42
CA THR A 21 -5.29 -5.12 -11.57
C THR A 21 -5.87 -6.12 -12.57
N GLY A 22 -5.37 -7.36 -12.58
CA GLY A 22 -5.68 -8.33 -13.63
C GLY A 22 -5.10 -7.95 -14.99
N ARG A 23 -4.14 -7.02 -15.03
CA ARG A 23 -3.56 -6.48 -16.27
C ARG A 23 -2.12 -6.91 -16.43
N LEU A 24 -1.69 -6.98 -17.68
CA LEU A 24 -0.29 -7.24 -18.04
C LEU A 24 0.60 -6.06 -17.62
N PRO A 25 1.92 -6.29 -17.42
CA PRO A 25 2.85 -5.22 -17.01
C PRO A 25 2.89 -4.04 -17.99
N ILE A 26 2.63 -4.32 -19.27
CA ILE A 26 2.55 -3.36 -20.37
C ILE A 26 1.18 -3.50 -21.04
N LEU A 27 0.40 -2.42 -21.03
CA LEU A 27 -0.88 -2.32 -21.73
C LEU A 27 -0.62 -1.74 -23.12
N HIS A 28 -1.13 -2.35 -24.17
CA HIS A 28 -0.81 -1.98 -25.56
C HIS A 28 -1.83 -1.05 -26.25
N SER A 29 -2.94 -0.68 -25.61
CA SER A 29 -4.03 0.09 -26.24
C SER A 29 -4.56 1.18 -25.30
N PRO A 30 -4.77 2.42 -25.77
CA PRO A 30 -4.51 2.94 -27.12
C PRO A 30 -3.02 3.26 -27.42
N GLN A 31 -2.18 3.37 -26.39
CA GLN A 31 -0.72 3.52 -26.49
C GLN A 31 -0.02 2.67 -25.43
N PRO A 32 1.20 2.15 -25.68
CA PRO A 32 1.96 1.39 -24.70
C PRO A 32 2.12 2.15 -23.38
N THR A 33 1.50 1.64 -22.32
CA THR A 33 1.53 2.25 -20.98
C THR A 33 1.86 1.16 -19.96
N SER A 34 2.74 1.45 -19.00
CA SER A 34 3.03 0.50 -17.93
C SER A 34 1.84 0.36 -16.98
N VAL A 35 1.66 -0.82 -16.39
CA VAL A 35 0.65 -1.04 -15.34
C VAL A 35 0.84 -0.06 -14.17
N ILE A 36 2.08 0.34 -13.89
CA ILE A 36 2.43 1.34 -12.87
C ILE A 36 1.79 2.69 -13.22
N GLN A 37 2.04 3.20 -14.43
CA GLN A 37 1.52 4.50 -14.86
C GLN A 37 0.00 4.48 -14.97
N TRP A 38 -0.57 3.40 -15.50
CA TRP A 38 -2.01 3.22 -15.57
C TRP A 38 -2.66 3.24 -14.18
N THR A 39 -2.07 2.51 -13.22
CA THR A 39 -2.59 2.42 -11.84
C THR A 39 -2.60 3.78 -11.15
N ARG A 40 -1.52 4.58 -11.29
CA ARG A 40 -1.47 5.94 -10.72
C ARG A 40 -2.59 6.85 -11.22
N GLN A 41 -3.12 6.59 -12.42
CA GLN A 41 -4.21 7.36 -13.03
C GLN A 41 -5.61 6.81 -12.68
N HIS A 42 -5.71 5.56 -12.20
CA HIS A 42 -6.98 4.83 -12.07
C HIS A 42 -7.19 4.22 -10.67
N LEU A 43 -6.72 4.90 -9.63
CA LEU A 43 -6.74 4.41 -8.24
C LEU A 43 -8.14 3.97 -7.74
N ALA A 44 -9.22 4.64 -8.18
CA ALA A 44 -10.59 4.33 -7.75
C ALA A 44 -11.21 3.09 -8.43
N GLY A 45 -10.56 2.51 -9.44
CA GLY A 45 -11.08 1.39 -10.23
C GLY A 45 -9.98 0.42 -10.65
N VAL A 46 -8.95 0.30 -9.82
CA VAL A 46 -7.75 -0.48 -10.12
C VAL A 46 -8.01 -1.99 -10.04
N VAL A 47 -8.99 -2.42 -9.24
CA VAL A 47 -9.19 -3.82 -8.88
C VAL A 47 -9.63 -4.67 -10.06
N ASP A 48 -9.04 -5.86 -10.18
CA ASP A 48 -9.43 -6.86 -11.17
C ASP A 48 -10.91 -7.25 -11.03
N ALA A 49 -11.65 -7.13 -12.13
CA ALA A 49 -13.04 -7.54 -12.22
C ALA A 49 -13.24 -9.05 -11.93
N SER A 50 -12.20 -9.87 -12.13
CA SER A 50 -12.23 -11.31 -11.85
C SER A 50 -12.32 -11.64 -10.35
N MET A 51 -11.97 -10.70 -9.46
CA MET A 51 -12.03 -10.88 -8.00
C MET A 51 -13.47 -10.88 -7.44
N GLY A 52 -14.49 -10.65 -8.28
CA GLY A 52 -15.90 -10.84 -7.92
C GLY A 52 -16.42 -9.92 -6.81
N GLY A 53 -15.67 -8.89 -6.41
CA GLY A 53 -16.03 -7.96 -5.34
C GLY A 53 -15.94 -8.53 -3.92
N ASP A 54 -15.38 -9.73 -3.74
CA ASP A 54 -15.27 -10.39 -2.43
C ASP A 54 -13.95 -10.06 -1.72
N HIS A 55 -13.68 -8.77 -1.52
CA HIS A 55 -12.47 -8.27 -0.88
C HIS A 55 -12.77 -7.04 -0.03
N ASP A 56 -11.92 -6.76 0.95
CA ASP A 56 -11.93 -5.51 1.70
C ASP A 56 -11.26 -4.40 0.86
N VAL A 57 -11.96 -3.28 0.71
CA VAL A 57 -11.49 -2.16 -0.12
C VAL A 57 -10.22 -1.53 0.46
N ASN A 58 -10.07 -1.51 1.79
CA ASN A 58 -8.89 -0.91 2.43
C ASN A 58 -7.66 -1.81 2.27
N SER A 59 -7.85 -3.13 2.37
CA SER A 59 -6.81 -4.13 2.09
C SER A 59 -6.28 -3.98 0.66
N VAL A 60 -7.16 -3.93 -0.34
CA VAL A 60 -6.76 -3.79 -1.76
C VAL A 60 -6.13 -2.43 -2.03
N TRP A 61 -6.67 -1.36 -1.45
CA TRP A 61 -6.05 -0.03 -1.52
C TRP A 61 -4.62 -0.04 -0.99
N LYS A 62 -4.43 -0.60 0.21
CA LYS A 62 -3.11 -0.69 0.85
C LYS A 62 -2.15 -1.56 0.05
N ALA A 63 -2.60 -2.70 -0.47
CA ALA A 63 -1.79 -3.54 -1.35
C ALA A 63 -1.34 -2.79 -2.62
N THR A 64 -2.22 -1.98 -3.20
CA THR A 64 -1.91 -1.12 -4.35
C THR A 64 -0.84 -0.08 -3.99
N GLU A 65 -0.95 0.57 -2.84
CA GLU A 65 0.01 1.56 -2.37
C GLU A 65 1.39 0.94 -2.13
N ILE A 66 1.47 -0.21 -1.47
CA ILE A 66 2.71 -0.98 -1.27
C ILE A 66 3.37 -1.28 -2.63
N ALA A 67 2.58 -1.73 -3.61
CA ALA A 67 3.07 -2.05 -4.94
C ALA A 67 3.61 -0.81 -5.68
N LEU A 68 2.94 0.34 -5.55
CA LEU A 68 3.40 1.61 -6.10
C LEU A 68 4.71 2.09 -5.45
N GLN A 69 4.86 1.95 -4.13
CA GLN A 69 6.11 2.26 -3.42
C GLN A 69 7.26 1.35 -3.85
N CYS A 70 7.00 0.05 -4.03
CA CYS A 70 7.99 -0.91 -4.53
C CYS A 70 8.50 -0.54 -5.94
N THR A 71 7.64 0.07 -6.75
CA THR A 71 7.95 0.45 -8.14
C THR A 71 8.47 1.88 -8.30
N GLU A 72 8.83 2.55 -7.19
CA GLU A 72 9.45 3.87 -7.26
C GLU A 72 10.77 3.86 -8.06
N GLN A 73 10.98 4.92 -8.85
CA GLN A 73 12.16 5.00 -9.72
C GLN A 73 13.45 5.11 -8.87
N ALA A 74 13.37 5.86 -7.77
CA ALA A 74 14.46 5.98 -6.80
C ALA A 74 14.51 4.74 -5.89
N SER A 75 15.54 3.91 -6.01
CA SER A 75 15.71 2.69 -5.20
C SER A 75 15.75 2.94 -3.68
N ALA A 76 16.18 4.14 -3.27
CA ALA A 76 16.18 4.56 -1.88
C ALA A 76 14.76 4.71 -1.30
N GLN A 77 13.77 5.05 -2.13
CA GLN A 77 12.36 5.23 -1.72
C GLN A 77 11.58 3.92 -1.69
N ARG A 78 12.15 2.83 -2.25
CA ARG A 78 11.51 1.51 -2.19
C ARG A 78 11.60 0.94 -0.78
N PRO A 79 10.52 0.37 -0.22
CA PRO A 79 10.57 -0.33 1.06
C PRO A 79 11.54 -1.53 1.01
N THR A 80 11.97 -2.01 2.16
CA THR A 80 12.68 -3.29 2.22
C THR A 80 11.69 -4.45 2.04
N MET A 81 12.15 -5.63 1.60
CA MET A 81 11.26 -6.80 1.48
C MET A 81 10.63 -7.19 2.84
N THR A 82 11.32 -6.94 3.95
CA THR A 82 10.77 -7.13 5.29
C THR A 82 9.60 -6.19 5.56
N ASP A 83 9.72 -4.91 5.20
CA ASP A 83 8.63 -3.93 5.34
C ASP A 83 7.44 -4.28 4.43
N VAL A 84 7.71 -4.73 3.20
CA VAL A 84 6.68 -5.18 2.26
C VAL A 84 5.86 -6.33 2.85
N VAL A 85 6.53 -7.36 3.40
CA VAL A 85 5.85 -8.50 4.03
C VAL A 85 5.04 -8.05 5.25
N ALA A 86 5.61 -7.20 6.12
CA ALA A 86 4.89 -6.70 7.29
C ALA A 86 3.60 -5.96 6.89
N GLN A 87 3.68 -5.08 5.89
CA GLN A 87 2.51 -4.33 5.43
C GLN A 87 1.47 -5.21 4.72
N LEU A 88 1.89 -6.25 3.99
CA LEU A 88 0.97 -7.21 3.37
C LEU A 88 0.26 -8.09 4.41
N LEU A 89 0.91 -8.40 5.54
CA LEU A 89 0.25 -9.08 6.65
C LEU A 89 -0.87 -8.21 7.24
N GLU A 90 -0.68 -6.89 7.31
CA GLU A 90 -1.73 -5.96 7.73
C GLU A 90 -2.90 -5.94 6.72
N CYS A 91 -2.64 -6.03 5.40
CA CYS A 91 -3.71 -6.21 4.40
C CYS A 91 -4.52 -7.49 4.66
N LEU A 92 -3.83 -8.59 4.96
CA LEU A 92 -4.48 -9.87 5.26
C LEU A 92 -5.37 -9.79 6.51
N ASP A 93 -4.95 -9.05 7.53
CA ASP A 93 -5.74 -8.87 8.73
C ASP A 93 -6.99 -8.01 8.49
N LEU A 94 -6.92 -7.03 7.58
CA LEU A 94 -8.09 -6.28 7.10
C LEU A 94 -9.09 -7.21 6.39
N GLU A 95 -8.64 -8.11 5.51
CA GLU A 95 -9.51 -9.10 4.86
C GLU A 95 -10.18 -10.04 5.86
N LYS A 96 -9.43 -10.56 6.84
CA LYS A 96 -9.99 -11.45 7.87
C LYS A 96 -11.06 -10.76 8.71
N GLY A 97 -10.87 -9.47 8.99
CA GLY A 97 -11.85 -8.64 9.70
C GLY A 97 -13.21 -8.58 9.00
N ARG A 98 -13.22 -8.66 7.65
CA ARG A 98 -14.45 -8.68 6.83
C ARG A 98 -15.23 -9.98 6.95
N THR A 99 -14.55 -11.13 7.04
CA THR A 99 -15.19 -12.45 6.95
C THR A 99 -15.89 -12.96 8.20
N GLY A 100 -15.84 -12.24 9.33
CA GLY A 100 -16.44 -12.69 10.59
C GLY A 100 -15.70 -13.90 11.17
N GLY A 101 -14.95 -13.68 12.24
CA GLY A 101 -13.95 -14.64 12.73
C GLY A 101 -14.51 -16.03 13.06
N ASP A 102 -14.23 -17.01 12.20
CA ASP A 102 -14.32 -18.45 12.49
C ASP A 102 -13.29 -19.27 11.67
N ALA A 103 -12.10 -18.72 11.45
CA ALA A 103 -10.94 -19.48 11.00
C ALA A 103 -9.95 -19.63 12.15
N ASN A 104 -9.97 -20.83 12.73
CA ASN A 104 -8.95 -21.43 13.58
C ASN A 104 -7.57 -20.71 13.47
N LYS A 105 -7.20 -19.94 14.50
CA LYS A 105 -5.89 -19.29 14.63
C LYS A 105 -4.81 -20.37 14.84
N SER A 106 -4.45 -21.10 13.79
CA SER A 106 -3.39 -22.10 13.83
C SER A 106 -2.46 -22.01 12.63
N PHE A 107 -1.84 -20.85 12.46
CA PHE A 107 -0.53 -20.76 11.82
C PHE A 107 0.30 -19.86 12.75
N PHE A 108 1.22 -20.47 13.51
CA PHE A 108 2.06 -19.90 14.58
C PHE A 108 1.46 -19.81 16.01
N SER A 109 0.83 -20.86 16.51
CA SER A 109 0.58 -20.99 17.96
C SER A 109 1.16 -22.30 18.48
N ASN A 110 2.46 -22.33 18.80
CA ASN A 110 2.96 -23.12 19.92
C ASN A 110 4.41 -22.71 20.32
N ARG A 111 4.57 -21.89 21.35
CA ARG A 111 5.05 -22.37 22.67
C ARG A 111 5.17 -21.25 23.70
N ASP A 112 4.54 -21.57 24.82
CA ASP A 112 4.98 -21.31 26.19
C ASP A 112 4.57 -20.00 26.87
N SER A 113 4.08 -20.22 28.09
CA SER A 113 3.48 -19.28 29.01
C SER A 113 4.52 -18.25 29.44
N GLY A 114 4.31 -16.98 29.11
CA GLY A 114 5.16 -15.88 29.56
C GLY A 114 5.01 -14.67 28.65
N ASP A 115 4.25 -13.70 29.13
CA ASP A 115 4.23 -12.30 28.68
C ASP A 115 5.47 -11.88 27.88
N LYS A 116 5.32 -11.69 26.56
CA LYS A 116 6.23 -10.93 25.71
C LYS A 116 5.47 -10.25 24.57
N THR A 117 5.22 -8.97 24.77
CA THR A 117 5.12 -7.96 23.71
C THR A 117 6.31 -8.12 22.74
N LEU A 118 6.08 -8.69 21.55
CA LEU A 118 7.00 -8.66 20.41
C LEU A 118 6.39 -7.66 19.41
N GLY A 119 6.90 -6.45 19.19
CA GLY A 119 8.30 -6.06 19.26
C GLY A 119 8.98 -6.19 17.89
N TYR A 120 8.29 -5.82 16.79
CA TYR A 120 9.01 -5.30 15.63
C TYR A 120 9.52 -3.92 16.04
N ASN A 121 10.79 -3.85 16.44
CA ASN A 121 11.41 -2.64 16.95
C ASN A 121 11.33 -1.54 15.89
N ALA A 122 10.44 -0.58 16.13
CA ALA A 122 10.60 0.77 15.61
C ALA A 122 11.97 1.24 16.09
N HIS A 123 12.95 1.31 15.18
CA HIS A 123 14.19 2.02 15.44
C HIS A 123 13.86 3.50 15.59
N VAL A 124 13.52 3.89 16.81
CA VAL A 124 13.59 5.24 17.31
C VAL A 124 15.07 5.58 17.41
N ALA A 125 15.65 6.06 16.31
CA ALA A 125 16.84 6.87 16.38
C ALA A 125 16.38 8.28 16.78
N ASN A 126 16.51 8.58 18.08
CA ASN A 126 16.59 9.96 18.55
C ASN A 126 17.80 10.62 17.86
N GLN A 127 17.56 11.43 16.84
CA GLN A 127 18.43 12.53 16.49
C GLN A 127 17.60 13.81 16.45
N SER A 128 17.70 14.56 17.54
CA SER A 128 17.37 15.97 17.59
C SER A 128 18.35 16.72 16.69
N THR A 129 17.84 17.32 15.62
CA THR A 129 18.36 18.58 15.07
C THR A 129 17.18 19.41 14.61
N ASP A 130 16.98 20.52 15.32
CA ASP A 130 16.14 21.65 14.96
C ASP A 130 16.45 22.17 13.55
N VAL A 131 15.44 22.19 12.67
CA VAL A 131 15.31 23.18 11.60
C VAL A 131 13.86 23.29 11.16
N SER A 132 13.39 24.54 11.09
CA SER A 132 12.00 24.97 10.94
C SER A 132 11.38 24.75 9.54
N GLN A 133 10.03 24.62 9.53
CA GLN A 133 9.04 25.32 8.67
C GLN A 133 7.99 24.44 7.93
N SER A 134 6.71 24.79 8.19
CA SER A 134 5.54 24.81 7.27
C SER A 134 4.95 23.47 6.81
N SER A 135 3.64 23.19 6.76
CA SER A 135 2.40 23.99 6.86
C SER A 135 1.25 23.11 7.40
N ALA A 136 0.37 23.69 8.20
CA ALA A 136 -0.91 23.10 8.57
C ALA A 136 -1.86 23.14 7.36
N PHE A 137 -2.47 22.02 7.00
CA PHE A 137 -3.60 21.98 6.08
C PHE A 137 -4.81 21.43 6.85
N GLU A 138 -5.47 22.32 7.60
CA GLU A 138 -6.74 22.01 8.23
C GLU A 138 -7.88 22.78 7.54
N MET A 139 -8.88 21.99 7.16
CA MET A 139 -10.31 22.27 7.27
C MET A 139 -10.89 23.43 6.44
N MET A 140 -11.56 23.05 5.34
CA MET A 140 -12.44 23.94 4.56
C MET A 140 -13.80 24.11 5.24
N PRO A 141 -14.30 25.35 5.46
CA PRO A 141 -15.71 25.60 5.70
C PRO A 141 -16.40 26.20 4.46
N MET A 142 -17.61 25.69 4.24
CA MET A 142 -18.62 26.14 3.27
C MET A 142 -18.90 27.64 3.33
N MET A 143 -19.07 28.29 2.17
CA MET A 143 -19.78 29.56 2.09
C MET A 143 -20.76 29.57 0.90
N ALA A 144 -22.05 29.51 1.25
CA ALA A 144 -23.11 30.13 0.47
C ALA A 144 -23.01 31.66 0.59
N THR A 145 -23.47 32.39 -0.44
CA THR A 145 -24.48 33.48 -0.40
C THR A 145 -24.25 34.43 -1.60
N CYS A 146 -25.29 34.61 -2.43
CA CYS A 146 -25.40 35.65 -3.48
C CYS A 146 -25.70 37.05 -2.85
N PRO A 147 -26.22 38.06 -3.58
CA PRO A 147 -25.58 39.02 -4.47
C PRO A 147 -25.69 40.49 -3.96
N ALA A 148 -25.09 41.48 -4.64
CA ALA A 148 -25.67 42.84 -4.86
C ALA A 148 -24.75 43.79 -5.66
N THR A 149 -25.29 44.25 -6.80
CA THR A 149 -25.38 45.65 -7.27
C THR A 149 -24.09 46.44 -7.61
N ARG A 150 -23.94 46.78 -8.90
CA ARG A 150 -24.18 48.15 -9.40
C ARG A 150 -24.46 48.14 -10.91
#